data_AF-A0A2P5G285-F1
#
_entry.id   AF-A0A2P5G285-F1
#
_cell.length_a   1.000
_cell.length_b   1.000
_cell.length_c   1.000
_cell.angle_alpha   90.00
_cell.angle_beta   90.00
_cell.angle_gamma   90.00
#
_symmetry.space_group_name_H-M   'P 1'
#
loop_
_entity.id
_entity.type
_entity.pdbx_description
1 polymer ?
#
loop_
_entity_poly.entity_id
_entity_poly.type
_entity_poly.pdbx_seq_one_letter_code
_entity_poly.pdbx_strand_id
1 'polypeptide(L)'
;MSFKPLSWYCQPTDYGFWGKLVDSAFGSYTPCGIDTLVVSISHLVLLGLCTYRICLIKNNSKAQRFRLRSNNFNYLLGLLAAYSTASPLLRWMMDISLFNLDGQTGFAPFEIISLIIEFLAWSSMLVMVGLETKIYIREFRWYVRFGVIYVLVADAVVLNLILSVRDYYSGYAIYLYISTVLVQVLFGILLAIYLPNLDPYPGYVVIQPESLNNAEYEALPEGEQICPERQVNIFSRIYFGWMTPLMQKGYRKPITEKDIWKLDTWDQTETLIKKFQGCWVEESKRSKPWLLRALNRSLGGRY
;
A
#
# COMPACT_ATOMS: atom_id res chain seq x y z
N MET A 1 37.63 7.47 -29.12
CA MET A 1 37.12 8.65 -28.38
C MET A 1 35.82 8.41 -27.59
N SER A 2 35.08 7.29 -27.79
CA SER A 2 33.74 7.10 -27.20
C SER A 2 33.69 6.77 -25.69
N PHE A 3 34.81 6.42 -25.06
CA PHE A 3 34.83 5.96 -23.65
C PHE A 3 35.29 7.00 -22.62
N LYS A 4 35.58 8.24 -23.02
CA LYS A 4 36.04 9.31 -22.11
C LYS A 4 35.15 9.53 -20.86
N PRO A 5 33.80 9.55 -20.96
CA PRO A 5 32.96 9.73 -19.76
C PRO A 5 32.99 8.49 -18.85
N LEU A 6 33.03 7.28 -19.43
CA LEU A 6 33.09 6.03 -18.67
C LEU A 6 34.44 5.88 -17.95
N SER A 7 35.55 6.26 -18.60
CA SER A 7 36.87 6.23 -17.98
C SER A 7 37.01 7.26 -16.85
N TRP A 8 36.36 8.42 -16.97
CA TRP A 8 36.33 9.41 -15.89
C TRP A 8 35.53 8.92 -14.68
N TYR A 9 34.39 8.26 -14.94
CA TYR A 9 33.50 7.76 -13.89
C TYR A 9 34.08 6.55 -13.16
N CYS A 10 34.56 5.54 -13.91
CA CYS A 10 35.04 4.27 -13.34
C CYS A 10 36.51 4.28 -12.93
N GLN A 11 37.32 5.23 -13.42
CA GLN A 11 38.76 5.32 -13.17
C GLN A 11 39.50 3.96 -13.21
N PRO A 12 39.42 3.21 -14.34
CA PRO A 12 40.02 1.89 -14.43
C PRO A 12 41.56 1.97 -14.35
N THR A 13 42.18 1.12 -13.54
CA THR A 13 43.64 0.97 -13.47
C THR A 13 44.08 -0.17 -14.40
N ASP A 14 44.82 0.15 -15.47
CA ASP A 14 45.22 -0.80 -16.53
C ASP A 14 46.13 -1.97 -16.04
N TYR A 15 46.54 -1.97 -14.77
CA TYR A 15 47.27 -3.06 -14.09
C TYR A 15 46.84 -3.27 -12.62
N GLY A 16 45.66 -2.77 -12.24
CA GLY A 16 45.15 -2.87 -10.86
C GLY A 16 44.74 -4.28 -10.47
N PHE A 17 44.52 -4.49 -9.17
CA PHE A 17 44.15 -5.79 -8.60
C PHE A 17 42.98 -6.46 -9.35
N TRP A 18 41.92 -5.70 -9.65
CA TRP A 18 40.72 -6.21 -10.33
C TRP A 18 40.96 -6.64 -11.78
N GLY A 19 41.91 -6.01 -12.47
CA GLY A 19 42.31 -6.41 -13.83
C GLY A 19 43.09 -7.72 -13.87
N LYS A 20 43.77 -8.09 -12.77
CA LYS A 20 44.49 -9.37 -12.63
C LYS A 20 43.61 -10.49 -12.11
N LEU A 21 42.61 -10.17 -11.29
CA LEU A 21 41.72 -11.16 -10.68
C LEU A 21 40.71 -11.74 -11.67
N VAL A 22 40.25 -10.94 -12.63
CA VAL A 22 39.24 -11.33 -13.60
C VAL A 22 39.88 -11.39 -14.99
N ASP A 23 40.07 -12.60 -15.53
CA ASP A 23 40.64 -12.88 -16.86
C ASP A 23 39.70 -12.44 -18.00
N SER A 24 39.38 -11.15 -18.08
CA SER A 24 38.53 -10.57 -19.11
C SER A 24 38.96 -9.15 -19.44
N ALA A 25 38.70 -8.72 -20.68
CA ALA A 25 39.06 -7.37 -21.16
C ALA A 25 38.40 -6.23 -20.37
N PHE A 26 37.39 -6.54 -19.54
CA PHE A 26 36.68 -5.59 -18.68
C PHE A 26 36.94 -5.82 -17.19
N GLY A 27 37.94 -6.63 -16.83
CA GLY A 27 38.26 -6.95 -15.42
C GLY A 27 38.48 -5.70 -14.56
N SER A 28 39.15 -4.68 -15.10
CA SER A 28 39.36 -3.38 -14.44
C SER A 28 38.08 -2.55 -14.23
N TYR A 29 37.00 -2.82 -14.98
CA TYR A 29 35.70 -2.14 -14.84
C TYR A 29 34.73 -2.88 -13.92
N THR A 30 35.04 -4.13 -13.53
CA THR A 30 34.21 -4.95 -12.64
C THR A 30 33.68 -4.23 -11.40
N PRO A 31 34.50 -3.53 -10.58
CA PRO A 31 34.01 -2.82 -9.41
C PRO A 31 33.00 -1.71 -9.77
N CYS A 32 33.32 -0.91 -10.79
CA CYS A 32 32.41 0.13 -11.28
C CYS A 32 31.10 -0.46 -11.81
N GLY A 33 31.17 -1.55 -12.57
CA GLY A 33 30.00 -2.21 -13.14
C GLY A 33 29.08 -2.80 -12.06
N ILE A 34 29.64 -3.48 -11.06
CA ILE A 34 28.86 -4.05 -9.95
C ILE A 34 28.24 -2.93 -9.11
N ASP A 35 29.01 -1.93 -8.70
CA ASP A 35 28.52 -0.84 -7.86
C ASP A 35 27.45 0.02 -8.58
N THR A 36 27.65 0.28 -9.86
CA THR A 36 26.70 1.10 -10.64
C THR A 36 25.46 0.31 -11.04
N LEU A 37 25.62 -0.89 -11.64
CA LEU A 37 24.50 -1.64 -12.20
C LEU A 37 23.75 -2.46 -11.16
N VAL A 38 24.45 -3.01 -10.17
CA VAL A 38 23.84 -3.89 -9.17
C VAL A 38 23.43 -3.06 -7.95
N VAL A 39 24.37 -2.34 -7.33
CA VAL A 39 24.10 -1.62 -6.08
C VAL A 39 23.24 -0.38 -6.31
N SER A 40 23.68 0.52 -7.20
CA SER A 40 23.02 1.83 -7.38
C SER A 40 21.62 1.70 -7.99
N ILE A 41 21.42 0.83 -8.98
CA ILE A 41 20.08 0.58 -9.55
C ILE A 41 19.13 0.02 -8.49
N SER A 42 19.58 -0.93 -7.67
CA SER A 42 18.75 -1.53 -6.62
C SER A 42 18.29 -0.52 -5.58
N HIS A 43 19.19 0.35 -5.14
CA HIS A 43 18.87 1.41 -4.19
C HIS A 43 18.01 2.53 -4.80
N LEU A 44 18.18 2.86 -6.09
CA LEU A 44 17.29 3.78 -6.81
C LEU A 44 15.87 3.25 -6.91
N VAL A 45 15.70 1.95 -7.19
CA VAL A 45 14.39 1.30 -7.19
C VAL A 45 13.74 1.40 -5.80
N LEU A 46 14.49 1.08 -4.74
CA LEU A 46 13.99 1.21 -3.37
C LEU A 46 13.60 2.67 -3.04
N LEU A 47 14.44 3.64 -3.38
CA LEU A 47 14.17 5.07 -3.19
C LEU A 47 12.87 5.50 -3.91
N GLY A 48 12.69 5.10 -5.17
CA GLY A 48 11.48 5.38 -5.94
C GLY A 48 10.22 4.78 -5.30
N LEU A 49 10.30 3.53 -4.85
CA LEU A 49 9.19 2.85 -4.16
C LEU A 49 8.84 3.51 -2.82
N CYS A 50 9.85 3.88 -2.04
CA CYS A 50 9.68 4.56 -0.76
C CYS A 50 9.05 5.94 -0.93
N THR A 51 9.58 6.76 -1.84
CA THR A 51 9.08 8.12 -2.12
C THR A 51 7.66 8.10 -2.67
N TYR A 52 7.35 7.18 -3.59
CA TYR A 52 5.99 7.00 -4.10
C TYR A 52 5.02 6.65 -2.97
N ARG A 53 5.41 5.74 -2.07
CA ARG A 53 4.55 5.35 -0.94
C ARG A 53 4.37 6.48 0.08
N ILE A 54 5.41 7.25 0.38
CA ILE A 54 5.31 8.47 1.21
C ILE A 54 4.33 9.46 0.58
N CYS A 55 4.42 9.66 -0.74
CA CYS A 55 3.48 10.50 -1.49
C CYS A 55 2.04 9.96 -1.38
N LEU A 56 1.85 8.65 -1.51
CA LEU A 56 0.55 7.99 -1.35
C LEU A 56 -0.04 8.24 0.05
N ILE A 57 0.77 8.13 1.11
CA ILE A 57 0.35 8.39 2.49
C ILE A 57 -0.07 9.85 2.69
N LYS A 58 0.65 10.80 2.09
CA LYS A 58 0.39 12.23 2.27
C LYS A 58 -0.79 12.74 1.42
N ASN A 59 -0.87 12.32 0.16
CA ASN A 59 -1.75 12.95 -0.84
C ASN A 59 -3.02 12.16 -1.14
N ASN A 60 -3.10 10.86 -0.81
CA ASN A 60 -4.28 10.06 -1.14
C ASN A 60 -5.38 10.22 -0.07
N SER A 61 -6.50 10.84 -0.45
CA SER A 61 -7.68 11.00 0.40
C SER A 61 -8.62 9.79 0.36
N LYS A 62 -8.52 8.95 -0.68
CA LYS A 62 -9.39 7.79 -0.90
C LYS A 62 -8.90 6.50 -0.23
N ALA A 63 -7.61 6.42 0.09
CA ALA A 63 -7.01 5.23 0.71
C ALA A 63 -7.43 5.09 2.18
N GLN A 64 -7.75 3.85 2.59
CA GLN A 64 -8.10 3.54 3.97
C GLN A 64 -6.92 3.77 4.92
N ARG A 65 -7.17 4.61 5.94
CA ARG A 65 -6.19 4.96 6.97
C ARG A 65 -6.43 4.12 8.22
N PHE A 66 -5.36 3.50 8.70
CA PHE A 66 -5.36 2.70 9.91
C PHE A 66 -4.37 3.27 10.92
N ARG A 67 -4.57 2.94 12.19
CA ARG A 67 -3.60 3.16 13.26
C ARG A 67 -3.05 1.82 13.71
N LEU A 68 -1.75 1.78 14.00
CA LEU A 68 -1.12 0.60 14.59
C LEU A 68 -1.58 0.43 16.03
N ARG A 69 -1.95 -0.80 16.40
CA ARG A 69 -2.33 -1.15 17.78
C ARG A 69 -1.13 -1.07 18.74
N SER A 70 0.06 -1.42 18.26
CA SER A 70 1.33 -1.32 18.99
C SER A 70 2.42 -0.79 18.07
N ASN A 71 3.18 0.18 18.57
CA ASN A 71 4.23 0.86 17.81
C ASN A 71 5.62 0.23 18.00
N ASN A 72 5.78 -0.68 18.97
CA ASN A 72 7.09 -1.23 19.36
C ASN A 72 7.85 -1.86 18.19
N PHE A 73 7.14 -2.62 17.35
CA PHE A 73 7.75 -3.28 16.18
C PHE A 73 8.22 -2.26 15.13
N ASN A 74 7.45 -1.20 14.90
CA ASN A 74 7.85 -0.14 13.98
C ASN A 74 9.00 0.70 14.53
N TYR A 75 9.10 0.88 15.85
CA TYR A 75 10.28 1.50 16.46
C TYR A 75 11.54 0.64 16.28
N LEU A 76 11.44 -0.69 16.44
CA LEU A 76 12.54 -1.61 16.15
C LEU A 76 12.96 -1.52 14.67
N LEU A 77 11.98 -1.56 13.76
CA LEU A 77 12.22 -1.44 12.32
C LEU A 77 12.86 -0.08 11.97
N GLY A 78 12.43 1.00 12.61
CA GLY A 78 13.02 2.33 12.49
C GLY A 78 14.46 2.40 13.00
N LEU A 79 14.79 1.72 14.10
CA LEU A 79 16.15 1.66 14.62
C LEU A 79 17.10 0.96 13.64
N LEU A 80 16.66 -0.16 13.05
CA LEU A 80 17.44 -0.90 12.05
C LEU A 80 17.62 -0.08 10.75
N ALA A 81 16.58 0.64 10.30
CA ALA A 81 16.70 1.57 9.18
C ALA A 81 17.64 2.74 9.48
N ALA A 82 17.62 3.27 10.72
CA ALA A 82 18.52 4.33 11.16
C ALA A 82 19.99 3.87 11.17
N TYR A 83 20.27 2.65 11.65
CA TYR A 83 21.60 2.06 11.56
C TYR A 83 22.06 1.92 10.10
N SER A 84 21.18 1.41 9.24
CA SER A 84 21.47 1.25 7.80
C SER A 84 21.71 2.60 7.11
N THR A 85 21.03 3.66 7.54
CA THR A 85 21.25 5.04 7.05
C THR A 85 22.59 5.60 7.55
N ALA A 86 23.00 5.25 8.78
CA ALA A 86 24.27 5.71 9.34
C ALA A 86 25.49 5.00 8.73
N SER A 87 25.35 3.78 8.22
CA SER A 87 26.45 3.01 7.62
C SER A 87 27.18 3.72 6.49
N PRO A 88 26.52 4.22 5.41
CA PRO A 88 27.22 4.93 4.33
C PRO A 88 27.88 6.24 4.82
N LEU A 89 27.28 6.93 5.81
CA LEU A 89 27.90 8.11 6.43
C LEU A 89 29.18 7.74 7.19
N LEU A 90 29.15 6.65 7.96
CA LEU A 90 30.33 6.16 8.69
C LEU A 90 31.44 5.73 7.73
N ARG A 91 31.10 5.03 6.64
CA ARG A 91 32.06 4.65 5.60
C ARG A 91 32.70 5.85 4.94
N TRP A 92 31.90 6.87 4.61
CA TRP A 92 32.39 8.15 4.08
C TRP A 92 33.33 8.84 5.07
N MET A 93 32.93 8.96 6.34
CA MET A 93 33.72 9.66 7.36
C MET A 93 35.06 8.97 7.66
N MET A 94 35.07 7.64 7.62
CA MET A 94 36.27 6.83 7.90
C MET A 94 37.13 6.59 6.65
N ASP A 95 36.77 7.18 5.50
CA ASP A 95 37.45 7.02 4.20
C ASP A 95 37.65 5.54 3.80
N ILE A 96 36.64 4.71 4.08
CA ILE A 96 36.69 3.26 3.79
C ILE A 96 36.12 3.02 2.39
N SER A 97 37.01 2.95 1.40
CA SER A 97 36.66 2.49 0.06
C SER A 97 36.55 0.95 0.03
N LEU A 98 35.49 0.46 -0.62
CA LEU A 98 35.21 -0.97 -0.72
C LEU A 98 35.87 -1.57 -1.95
N PHE A 99 36.09 -0.81 -3.02
CA PHE A 99 36.64 -1.35 -4.26
C PHE A 99 38.06 -0.86 -4.56
N ASN A 100 38.59 0.11 -3.80
CA ASN A 100 39.96 0.58 -3.93
C ASN A 100 40.95 -0.29 -3.12
N LEU A 101 41.41 -1.37 -3.74
CA LEU A 101 42.39 -2.30 -3.18
C LEU A 101 43.85 -1.90 -3.50
N ASP A 102 44.04 -0.94 -4.39
CA ASP A 102 45.37 -0.50 -4.86
C ASP A 102 46.01 0.55 -3.91
N GLY A 103 45.37 0.86 -2.78
CA GLY A 103 45.90 1.75 -1.74
C GLY A 103 45.96 3.23 -2.12
N GLN A 104 45.25 3.63 -3.18
CA GLN A 104 45.15 5.03 -3.56
C GLN A 104 44.26 5.78 -2.56
N THR A 105 44.64 6.98 -2.15
CA THR A 105 43.85 7.78 -1.21
C THR A 105 42.67 8.44 -1.93
N GLY A 106 41.44 8.15 -1.48
CA GLY A 106 40.21 8.79 -1.93
C GLY A 106 39.22 7.85 -2.62
N PHE A 107 37.95 8.27 -2.64
CA PHE A 107 36.85 7.57 -3.30
C PHE A 107 36.83 7.83 -4.80
N ALA A 108 36.54 6.78 -5.57
CA ALA A 108 36.24 6.94 -6.98
C ALA A 108 34.86 7.63 -7.17
N PRO A 109 34.62 8.34 -8.28
CA PRO A 109 33.35 9.04 -8.53
C PRO A 109 32.12 8.13 -8.47
N PHE A 110 32.24 6.87 -8.87
CA PHE A 110 31.15 5.90 -8.79
C PHE A 110 30.80 5.52 -7.36
N GLU A 111 31.79 5.28 -6.49
CA GLU A 111 31.58 4.97 -5.08
C GLU A 111 30.94 6.14 -4.32
N ILE A 112 31.31 7.38 -4.67
CA ILE A 112 30.68 8.58 -4.10
C ILE A 112 29.19 8.61 -4.44
N ILE A 113 28.86 8.34 -5.70
CA ILE A 113 27.47 8.36 -6.17
C ILE A 113 26.66 7.23 -5.53
N SER A 114 27.21 6.02 -5.43
CA SER A 114 26.50 4.90 -4.79
C SER A 114 26.27 5.13 -3.30
N LEU A 115 27.24 5.68 -2.56
CA LEU A 115 27.07 6.05 -1.14
C LEU A 115 25.96 7.09 -0.94
N ILE A 116 25.87 8.09 -1.83
CA ILE A 116 24.80 9.09 -1.79
C ILE A 116 23.43 8.43 -2.05
N ILE A 117 23.34 7.56 -3.05
CA ILE A 117 22.11 6.85 -3.40
C ILE A 117 21.68 5.92 -2.25
N GLU A 118 22.61 5.18 -1.66
CA GLU A 118 22.36 4.29 -0.51
C GLU A 118 21.83 5.08 0.70
N PHE A 119 22.47 6.21 1.02
CA PHE A 119 22.03 7.10 2.09
C PHE A 119 20.62 7.66 1.84
N LEU A 120 20.34 8.11 0.61
CA LEU A 120 19.02 8.62 0.24
C LEU A 120 17.94 7.52 0.30
N ALA A 121 18.26 6.31 -0.17
CA ALA A 121 17.34 5.18 -0.13
C ALA A 121 16.97 4.81 1.31
N TRP A 122 17.94 4.61 2.19
CA TRP A 122 17.69 4.22 3.59
C TRP A 122 17.07 5.35 4.41
N SER A 123 17.43 6.61 4.17
CA SER A 123 16.76 7.75 4.81
C SER A 123 15.29 7.86 4.39
N SER A 124 14.98 7.62 3.11
CA SER A 124 13.59 7.56 2.65
C SER A 124 12.81 6.40 3.31
N MET A 125 13.45 5.25 3.51
CA MET A 125 12.86 4.11 4.23
C MET A 125 12.57 4.47 5.69
N LEU A 126 13.52 5.13 6.37
CA LEU A 126 13.35 5.59 7.75
C LEU A 126 12.18 6.57 7.89
N VAL A 127 12.06 7.54 6.99
CA VAL A 127 10.94 8.49 6.97
C VAL A 127 9.61 7.76 6.76
N MET A 128 9.56 6.80 5.85
CA MET A 128 8.34 6.00 5.61
C MET A 128 7.91 5.24 6.87
N VAL A 129 8.83 4.50 7.51
CA VAL A 129 8.54 3.76 8.75
C VAL A 129 8.08 4.71 9.86
N GLY A 130 8.71 5.89 9.96
CA GLY A 130 8.30 6.95 10.89
C GLY A 130 6.87 7.43 10.65
N LEU A 131 6.47 7.64 9.39
CA LEU A 131 5.10 8.05 9.05
C LEU A 131 4.08 6.93 9.33
N GLU A 132 4.46 5.67 9.09
CA GLU A 132 3.62 4.50 9.35
C GLU A 132 3.22 4.38 10.83
N THR A 133 4.04 4.85 11.78
CA THR A 133 3.70 4.88 13.22
C THR A 133 2.46 5.71 13.54
N LYS A 134 2.16 6.72 12.70
CA LYS A 134 1.01 7.62 12.87
C LYS A 134 -0.17 7.21 12.00
N ILE A 135 0.08 7.02 10.70
CA ILE A 135 -0.94 6.72 9.70
C ILE A 135 -0.44 5.55 8.85
N TYR A 136 -1.19 4.45 8.87
CA TYR A 136 -0.87 3.25 8.13
C TYR A 136 -1.83 3.02 6.96
N ILE A 137 -1.29 2.67 5.79
CA ILE A 137 -2.05 2.32 4.58
C ILE A 137 -1.61 0.92 4.11
N ARG A 138 -2.57 0.05 3.80
CA ARG A 138 -2.33 -1.33 3.33
C ARG A 138 -1.87 -1.40 1.87
N GLU A 139 -2.31 -0.45 1.06
CA GLU A 139 -1.96 -0.35 -0.36
C GLU A 139 -0.45 -0.18 -0.55
N PHE A 140 0.05 -0.77 -1.63
CA PHE A 140 1.45 -0.65 -2.07
C PHE A 140 2.54 -1.22 -1.14
N ARG A 141 2.16 -1.86 -0.02
CA ARG A 141 3.10 -2.45 0.95
C ARG A 141 4.02 -3.51 0.36
N TRP A 142 3.48 -4.41 -0.48
CA TRP A 142 4.26 -5.52 -1.03
C TRP A 142 5.36 -5.08 -1.98
N TYR A 143 5.15 -4.00 -2.74
CA TYR A 143 6.18 -3.48 -3.64
C TYR A 143 7.42 -3.00 -2.89
N VAL A 144 7.24 -2.28 -1.77
CA VAL A 144 8.38 -1.87 -0.91
C VAL A 144 9.13 -3.09 -0.37
N ARG A 145 8.43 -4.15 0.03
CA ARG A 145 9.06 -5.41 0.48
C ARG A 145 9.89 -6.06 -0.62
N PHE A 146 9.36 -6.12 -1.84
CA PHE A 146 10.11 -6.59 -3.00
C PHE A 146 11.34 -5.72 -3.27
N GLY A 147 11.24 -4.39 -3.12
CA GLY A 147 12.37 -3.48 -3.22
C GLY A 147 13.48 -3.80 -2.21
N VAL A 148 13.12 -4.10 -0.96
CA VAL A 148 14.11 -4.51 0.07
C VAL A 148 14.75 -5.86 -0.27
N ILE A 149 13.97 -6.84 -0.73
CA ILE A 149 14.52 -8.13 -1.18
C ILE A 149 15.49 -7.93 -2.34
N TYR A 150 15.18 -7.04 -3.27
CA TYR A 150 16.05 -6.73 -4.41
C TYR A 150 17.40 -6.13 -3.97
N VAL A 151 17.38 -5.21 -3.01
CA VAL A 151 18.61 -4.68 -2.39
C VAL A 151 19.40 -5.78 -1.68
N LEU A 152 18.75 -6.66 -0.91
CA LEU A 152 19.44 -7.78 -0.24
C LEU A 152 20.10 -8.75 -1.23
N VAL A 153 19.50 -8.97 -2.40
CA VAL A 153 20.13 -9.78 -3.45
C VAL A 153 21.37 -9.09 -4.00
N ALA A 154 21.32 -7.77 -4.22
CA ALA A 154 22.50 -6.99 -4.62
C ALA A 154 23.62 -7.08 -3.57
N ASP A 155 23.30 -6.90 -2.29
CA ASP A 155 24.27 -7.00 -1.20
C ASP A 155 24.87 -8.41 -1.07
N ALA A 156 24.08 -9.46 -1.33
CA ALA A 156 24.59 -10.83 -1.33
C ALA A 156 25.63 -11.08 -2.44
N VAL A 157 25.43 -10.50 -3.63
CA VAL A 157 26.41 -10.58 -4.74
C VAL A 157 27.71 -9.87 -4.35
N VAL A 158 27.61 -8.68 -3.78
CA VAL A 158 28.78 -7.88 -3.36
C VAL A 158 29.49 -8.55 -2.18
N LEU A 159 28.76 -9.09 -1.21
CA LEU A 159 29.33 -9.84 -0.10
C LEU A 159 30.11 -11.06 -0.58
N ASN A 160 29.57 -11.81 -1.54
CA ASN A 160 30.27 -12.96 -2.14
C ASN A 160 31.61 -12.53 -2.78
N LEU A 161 31.60 -11.40 -3.49
CA LEU A 161 32.81 -10.83 -4.09
C LEU A 161 33.83 -10.43 -3.01
N ILE A 162 33.41 -9.71 -1.98
CA ILE A 162 34.30 -9.25 -0.90
C ILE A 162 34.87 -10.42 -0.12
N LEU A 163 34.07 -11.46 0.14
CA LEU A 163 34.55 -12.67 0.82
C LEU A 163 35.62 -13.39 -0.01
N SER A 164 35.53 -13.37 -1.34
CA SER A 164 36.55 -13.94 -2.23
C SER A 164 37.89 -13.23 -2.14
N VAL A 165 37.91 -11.96 -1.72
CA VAL A 165 39.11 -11.10 -1.65
C VAL A 165 39.38 -10.58 -0.23
N ARG A 166 38.87 -11.31 0.78
CA ARG A 166 38.88 -10.90 2.19
C ARG A 166 40.27 -10.56 2.73
N ASP A 167 41.30 -11.29 2.33
CA ASP A 167 42.65 -11.17 2.89
C ASP A 167 43.32 -9.81 2.60
N TYR A 168 42.77 -9.03 1.66
CA TYR A 168 43.28 -7.71 1.27
C TYR A 168 42.64 -6.55 2.04
N TYR A 169 41.54 -6.78 2.75
CA TYR A 169 40.88 -5.72 3.53
C TYR A 169 41.33 -5.73 4.98
N SER A 170 41.30 -4.55 5.59
CA SER A 170 41.45 -4.43 7.04
C SER A 170 40.31 -5.15 7.76
N GLY A 171 40.61 -5.79 8.89
CA GLY A 171 39.60 -6.53 9.65
C GLY A 171 38.42 -5.66 10.10
N TYR A 172 38.65 -4.37 10.36
CA TYR A 172 37.60 -3.43 10.74
C TYR A 172 36.66 -3.09 9.57
N ALA A 173 37.18 -2.94 8.34
CA ALA A 173 36.36 -2.61 7.17
C ALA A 173 35.42 -3.76 6.81
N ILE A 174 35.94 -5.00 6.84
CA ILE A 174 35.14 -6.21 6.64
C ILE A 174 34.08 -6.34 7.73
N TYR A 175 34.45 -6.11 8.98
CA TYR A 175 33.52 -6.21 10.11
C TYR A 175 32.36 -5.23 9.97
N LEU A 176 32.64 -3.96 9.65
CA LEU A 176 31.62 -2.92 9.44
C LEU A 176 30.69 -3.25 8.25
N TYR A 177 31.24 -3.79 7.17
CA TYR A 177 30.43 -4.19 6.02
C TYR A 177 29.53 -5.38 6.34
N ILE A 178 30.08 -6.46 6.93
CA ILE A 178 29.31 -7.65 7.32
C ILE A 178 28.24 -7.28 8.34
N SER A 179 28.54 -6.43 9.34
CA SER A 179 27.56 -5.99 10.32
C SER A 179 26.42 -5.21 9.67
N THR A 180 26.71 -4.41 8.64
CA THR A 180 25.70 -3.69 7.86
C THR A 180 24.77 -4.65 7.12
N VAL A 181 25.33 -5.61 6.38
CA VAL A 181 24.53 -6.61 5.65
C VAL A 181 23.68 -7.44 6.60
N LEU A 182 24.21 -7.84 7.76
CA LEU A 182 23.44 -8.58 8.76
C LEU A 182 22.25 -7.77 9.31
N VAL A 183 22.44 -6.48 9.56
CA VAL A 183 21.35 -5.60 10.00
C VAL A 183 20.30 -5.40 8.90
N GLN A 184 20.71 -5.23 7.65
CA GLN A 184 19.79 -5.13 6.52
C GLN A 184 18.99 -6.42 6.30
N VAL A 185 19.64 -7.60 6.44
CA VAL A 185 18.97 -8.90 6.38
C VAL A 185 17.95 -9.04 7.51
N LEU A 186 18.32 -8.70 8.75
CA LEU A 186 17.40 -8.70 9.88
C LEU A 186 16.20 -7.78 9.62
N PHE A 187 16.45 -6.58 9.10
CA PHE A 187 15.40 -5.63 8.71
C PHE A 187 14.46 -6.23 7.66
N GLY A 188 15.01 -6.85 6.61
CA GLY A 188 14.22 -7.48 5.55
C GLY A 188 13.36 -8.64 6.04
N ILE A 189 13.91 -9.52 6.89
CA ILE A 189 13.17 -10.65 7.50
C ILE A 189 12.02 -10.12 8.36
N LEU A 190 12.31 -9.16 9.24
CA LEU A 190 11.28 -8.54 10.09
C LEU A 190 10.19 -7.88 9.25
N LEU A 191 10.55 -7.13 8.21
CA LEU A 191 9.61 -6.46 7.33
C LEU A 191 8.73 -7.46 6.55
N ALA A 192 9.28 -8.59 6.11
CA ALA A 192 8.57 -9.62 5.36
C ALA A 192 7.54 -10.36 6.23
N ILE A 193 7.96 -10.82 7.41
CA ILE A 193 7.13 -11.61 8.34
C ILE A 193 6.05 -10.75 9.00
N TYR A 194 6.31 -9.47 9.23
CA TYR A 194 5.41 -8.63 10.01
C TYR A 194 4.07 -8.36 9.30
N LEU A 195 2.97 -8.81 9.89
CA LEU A 195 1.63 -8.31 9.60
C LEU A 195 1.14 -7.51 10.82
N PRO A 196 1.08 -6.17 10.74
CA PRO A 196 0.59 -5.37 11.85
C PRO A 196 -0.88 -5.64 12.12
N ASN A 197 -1.24 -5.73 13.40
CA ASN A 197 -2.63 -5.60 13.85
C ASN A 197 -3.03 -4.12 13.76
N LEU A 198 -4.08 -3.85 13.00
CA LEU A 198 -4.51 -2.51 12.61
C LEU A 198 -5.86 -2.19 13.21
N ASP A 199 -5.94 -1.06 13.91
CA ASP A 199 -7.19 -0.49 14.39
C ASP A 199 -7.68 0.58 13.39
N PRO A 200 -8.99 0.71 13.15
CA PRO A 200 -9.52 1.75 12.27
C PRO A 200 -9.17 3.15 12.82
N TYR A 201 -8.77 4.07 11.95
CA TYR A 201 -8.42 5.42 12.36
C TYR A 201 -9.68 6.18 12.86
N PRO A 202 -9.65 6.82 14.04
CA PRO A 202 -10.83 7.46 14.60
C PRO A 202 -11.34 8.58 13.66
N GLY A 203 -12.61 8.49 13.26
CA GLY A 203 -13.27 9.44 12.35
C GLY A 203 -13.22 9.08 10.86
N TYR A 204 -12.64 7.94 10.47
CA TYR A 204 -12.64 7.45 9.08
C TYR A 204 -13.47 6.17 8.98
N VAL A 205 -14.72 6.29 8.51
CA VAL A 205 -15.61 5.13 8.26
C VAL A 205 -15.71 4.94 6.75
N VAL A 206 -15.06 3.90 6.23
CA VAL A 206 -15.37 3.40 4.88
C VAL A 206 -16.41 2.33 5.04
N ILE A 207 -17.52 2.50 4.32
CA ILE A 207 -18.57 1.49 4.17
C ILE A 207 -17.91 0.24 3.60
N GLN A 208 -17.70 -0.77 4.43
CA GLN A 208 -17.29 -2.09 3.94
C GLN A 208 -18.45 -2.63 3.10
N PRO A 209 -18.21 -3.14 1.88
CA PRO A 209 -19.21 -3.97 1.23
C PRO A 209 -19.41 -5.18 2.14
N GLU A 210 -20.64 -5.34 2.60
CA GLU A 210 -21.08 -6.44 3.45
C GLU A 210 -20.60 -7.76 2.84
N SER A 211 -19.90 -8.58 3.64
CA SER A 211 -19.38 -9.87 3.18
C SER A 211 -20.54 -10.75 2.74
N LEU A 212 -20.43 -11.30 1.53
CA LEU A 212 -21.39 -12.13 0.82
C LEU A 212 -21.65 -13.51 1.46
N ASN A 213 -21.52 -13.65 2.78
CA ASN A 213 -21.61 -14.92 3.50
C ASN A 213 -22.91 -15.10 4.30
N ASN A 214 -23.81 -14.13 4.29
CA ASN A 214 -25.15 -14.26 4.88
C ASN A 214 -26.20 -14.15 3.75
N ALA A 215 -26.24 -15.15 2.88
CA ALA A 215 -27.25 -15.27 1.81
C ALA A 215 -28.53 -15.98 2.27
N GLU A 216 -28.77 -16.02 3.58
CA GLU A 216 -30.07 -16.39 4.12
C GLU A 216 -30.86 -15.09 4.29
N TYR A 217 -31.95 -14.94 3.53
CA TYR A 217 -32.87 -13.82 3.66
C TYR A 217 -33.47 -13.90 5.07
N GLU A 218 -32.82 -13.27 6.05
CA GLU A 218 -33.45 -12.98 7.33
C GLU A 218 -34.57 -12.00 7.05
N ALA A 219 -35.83 -12.46 7.18
CA ALA A 219 -36.96 -11.55 7.16
C ALA A 219 -36.66 -10.44 8.19
N LEU A 220 -36.66 -9.18 7.72
CA LEU A 220 -36.38 -7.99 8.53
C LEU A 220 -37.02 -8.18 9.91
N PRO A 221 -36.24 -8.11 11.01
CA PRO A 221 -36.80 -8.27 12.34
C PRO A 221 -37.96 -7.30 12.48
N GLU A 222 -39.01 -7.72 13.18
CA GLU A 222 -40.31 -7.04 13.30
C GLU A 222 -40.24 -5.67 13.99
N GLY A 223 -39.40 -4.76 13.48
CA GLY A 223 -39.41 -3.36 13.82
C GLY A 223 -40.77 -2.78 13.47
N GLU A 224 -41.44 -2.26 14.47
CA GLU A 224 -42.86 -1.91 14.48
C GLU A 224 -43.22 -0.67 13.64
N GLN A 225 -42.26 -0.05 12.93
CA GLN A 225 -42.47 1.25 12.30
C GLN A 225 -42.75 1.16 10.79
N ILE A 226 -44.01 1.42 10.43
CA ILE A 226 -44.48 1.63 9.05
C ILE A 226 -43.91 2.95 8.51
N CYS A 227 -43.70 3.03 7.19
CA CYS A 227 -43.25 4.25 6.53
C CYS A 227 -44.14 5.46 6.88
N PRO A 228 -43.57 6.56 7.42
CA PRO A 228 -44.35 7.70 7.92
C PRO A 228 -44.88 8.61 6.81
N GLU A 229 -44.49 8.41 5.54
CA GLU A 229 -44.86 9.28 4.40
C GLU A 229 -46.35 9.63 4.37
N ARG A 230 -47.22 8.66 4.65
CA ARG A 230 -48.69 8.85 4.59
C ARG A 230 -49.28 9.46 5.86
N GLN A 231 -48.58 9.36 6.98
CA GLN A 231 -49.02 9.86 8.28
C GLN A 231 -48.55 11.30 8.57
N VAL A 232 -47.69 11.87 7.72
CA VAL A 232 -47.19 13.24 7.89
C VAL A 232 -48.06 14.30 7.22
N ASN A 233 -47.90 15.54 7.69
CA ASN A 233 -48.54 16.72 7.11
C ASN A 233 -48.17 16.92 5.63
N ILE A 234 -49.07 17.56 4.86
CA ILE A 234 -48.88 17.82 3.42
C ILE A 234 -47.56 18.51 3.11
N PHE A 235 -47.15 19.51 3.91
CA PHE A 235 -45.86 20.18 3.75
C PHE A 235 -44.67 19.22 3.93
N SER A 236 -44.72 18.34 4.94
CA SER A 236 -43.66 17.33 5.15
C SER A 236 -43.64 16.31 4.03
N ARG A 237 -44.80 15.97 3.44
CA ARG A 237 -44.89 15.08 2.28
C ARG A 237 -44.28 15.72 1.02
N ILE A 238 -44.54 17.00 0.75
CA ILE A 238 -44.00 17.71 -0.41
C ILE A 238 -42.49 17.95 -0.29
N TYR A 239 -42.03 18.38 0.89
CA TYR A 239 -40.61 18.68 1.13
C TYR A 239 -39.79 17.46 1.59
N PHE A 240 -40.36 16.25 1.54
CA PHE A 240 -39.72 15.01 2.02
C PHE A 240 -39.20 15.09 3.46
N GLY A 241 -39.83 15.91 4.30
CA GLY A 241 -39.43 16.14 5.69
C GLY A 241 -39.46 14.86 6.53
N TRP A 242 -40.34 13.91 6.18
CA TRP A 242 -40.46 12.60 6.81
C TRP A 242 -39.19 11.72 6.69
N MET A 243 -38.31 11.99 5.71
CA MET A 243 -37.04 11.26 5.54
C MET A 243 -35.92 11.74 6.47
N THR A 244 -36.04 12.96 7.01
CA THR A 244 -35.02 13.59 7.85
C THR A 244 -34.47 12.72 8.99
N PRO A 245 -35.30 12.03 9.81
CA PRO A 245 -34.78 11.18 10.89
C PRO A 245 -33.90 10.03 10.38
N LEU A 246 -34.24 9.42 9.24
CA LEU A 246 -33.44 8.35 8.63
C LEU A 246 -32.11 8.90 8.08
N MET A 247 -32.13 10.07 7.43
CA MET A 247 -30.91 10.73 6.95
C MET A 247 -29.96 11.11 8.10
N GLN A 248 -30.49 11.68 9.19
CA GLN A 248 -29.70 12.01 10.38
C GLN A 248 -29.10 10.76 11.03
N LYS A 249 -29.86 9.65 11.05
CA LYS A 249 -29.38 8.36 11.54
C LYS A 249 -28.24 7.82 10.69
N GLY A 250 -28.38 7.88 9.36
CA GLY A 250 -27.35 7.48 8.39
C GLY A 250 -26.08 8.33 8.44
N TYR A 251 -26.22 9.61 8.83
CA TYR A 251 -25.08 10.49 9.08
C TYR A 251 -24.29 10.07 10.34
N ARG A 252 -24.98 9.62 11.39
CA ARG A 252 -24.35 9.23 12.67
C ARG A 252 -23.81 7.81 12.65
N LYS A 253 -24.49 6.88 11.99
CA LYS A 253 -24.10 5.47 11.90
C LYS A 253 -24.50 4.88 10.53
N PRO A 254 -23.78 3.88 10.02
CA PRO A 254 -24.24 3.11 8.86
C PRO A 254 -25.66 2.55 9.11
N ILE A 255 -26.55 2.72 8.13
CA ILE A 255 -27.91 2.19 8.18
C ILE A 255 -27.87 0.68 8.03
N THR A 256 -28.57 -0.01 8.91
CA THR A 256 -28.80 -1.45 8.82
C THR A 256 -30.24 -1.73 8.38
N GLU A 257 -30.50 -2.94 7.91
CA GLU A 257 -31.84 -3.42 7.55
C GLU A 257 -32.90 -3.16 8.63
N LYS A 258 -32.51 -3.28 9.91
CA LYS A 258 -33.38 -3.04 11.08
C LYS A 258 -33.76 -1.58 11.28
N ASP A 259 -33.04 -0.66 10.64
CA ASP A 259 -33.23 0.78 10.77
C ASP A 259 -34.17 1.35 9.70
N ILE A 260 -34.57 0.54 8.71
CA ILE A 260 -35.42 0.92 7.57
C ILE A 260 -36.89 0.70 7.92
N TRP A 261 -37.77 1.57 7.43
CA TRP A 261 -39.22 1.42 7.62
C TRP A 261 -39.82 0.29 6.78
N LYS A 262 -40.86 -0.35 7.31
CA LYS A 262 -41.67 -1.27 6.50
C LYS A 262 -42.50 -0.50 5.48
N LEU A 263 -42.72 -1.11 4.31
CA LEU A 263 -43.66 -0.58 3.30
C LEU A 263 -45.05 -0.43 3.92
N ASP A 264 -45.74 0.66 3.56
CA ASP A 264 -47.14 0.81 3.92
C ASP A 264 -47.98 -0.32 3.29
N THR A 265 -49.00 -0.74 4.02
CA THR A 265 -49.94 -1.82 3.69
C THR A 265 -50.50 -1.73 2.26
N TRP A 266 -50.70 -0.51 1.75
CA TRP A 266 -51.20 -0.30 0.40
C TRP A 266 -50.17 -0.60 -0.70
N ASP A 267 -48.88 -0.52 -0.42
CA ASP A 267 -47.77 -0.79 -1.36
C ASP A 267 -47.23 -2.21 -1.28
N GLN A 268 -47.72 -3.00 -0.33
CA GLN A 268 -47.35 -4.40 -0.19
C GLN A 268 -47.86 -5.23 -1.38
N THR A 269 -47.02 -6.17 -1.82
CA THR A 269 -47.32 -7.05 -2.96
C THR A 269 -48.64 -7.80 -2.78
N GLU A 270 -48.94 -8.28 -1.58
CA GLU A 270 -50.19 -9.00 -1.28
C GLU A 270 -51.43 -8.15 -1.55
N THR A 271 -51.43 -6.89 -1.11
CA THR A 271 -52.52 -5.95 -1.35
C THR A 271 -52.66 -5.62 -2.84
N LEU A 272 -51.53 -5.33 -3.50
CA LEU A 272 -51.51 -4.97 -4.92
C LEU A 272 -51.98 -6.12 -5.81
N ILE A 273 -51.48 -7.34 -5.56
CA ILE A 273 -51.82 -8.52 -6.35
C ILE A 273 -53.27 -8.92 -6.15
N LYS A 274 -53.79 -8.85 -4.91
CA LYS A 274 -55.21 -9.13 -4.62
C LYS A 274 -56.12 -8.17 -5.37
N LYS A 275 -55.78 -6.88 -5.39
CA LYS A 275 -56.55 -5.85 -6.12
C LYS A 275 -56.49 -6.07 -7.64
N PHE A 276 -55.30 -6.38 -8.16
CA PHE A 276 -55.12 -6.71 -9.58
C PHE A 276 -55.87 -7.98 -9.98
N GLN A 277 -55.77 -9.05 -9.22
CA GLN A 277 -56.48 -10.32 -9.47
C GLN A 277 -57.98 -10.11 -9.53
N GLY A 278 -58.56 -9.32 -8.62
CA GLY A 278 -59.98 -8.96 -8.67
C GLY A 278 -60.35 -8.28 -9.99
N CYS A 279 -59.58 -7.27 -10.41
CA CYS A 279 -59.79 -6.59 -11.70
C CYS A 279 -59.58 -7.52 -12.91
N TRP A 280 -58.62 -8.44 -12.83
CA TRP A 280 -58.30 -9.40 -13.89
C TRP A 280 -59.41 -10.44 -14.07
N VAL A 281 -59.98 -10.97 -12.98
CA VAL A 281 -61.11 -11.92 -13.02
C VAL A 281 -62.35 -11.30 -13.66
N GLU A 282 -62.58 -9.99 -13.47
CA GLU A 282 -63.66 -9.28 -14.15
C GLU A 282 -63.35 -9.06 -15.64
N GLU A 283 -62.11 -8.70 -15.98
CA GLU A 283 -61.70 -8.44 -17.38
C GLU A 283 -61.61 -9.73 -18.20
N SER A 284 -61.22 -10.85 -17.60
CA SER A 284 -61.09 -12.16 -18.26
C SER A 284 -62.42 -12.74 -18.73
N LYS A 285 -63.54 -12.32 -18.13
CA LYS A 285 -64.90 -12.70 -18.55
C LYS A 285 -65.37 -11.97 -19.81
N ARG A 286 -64.63 -10.98 -20.31
CA ARG A 286 -64.99 -10.21 -21.52
C ARG A 286 -64.55 -10.93 -22.79
N SER A 287 -65.22 -10.63 -23.90
CA SER A 287 -64.92 -11.24 -25.22
C SER A 287 -63.51 -10.93 -25.74
N LYS A 288 -62.92 -9.81 -25.32
CA LYS A 288 -61.54 -9.41 -25.65
C LYS A 288 -60.85 -8.86 -24.39
N PRO A 289 -60.23 -9.72 -23.56
CA PRO A 289 -59.56 -9.28 -22.34
C PRO A 289 -58.32 -8.45 -22.66
N TRP A 290 -58.13 -7.34 -21.94
CA TRP A 290 -57.00 -6.44 -22.14
C TRP A 290 -56.26 -6.17 -20.82
N LEU A 291 -55.00 -6.62 -20.75
CA LEU A 291 -54.16 -6.49 -19.55
C LEU A 291 -53.99 -5.04 -19.11
N LEU A 292 -53.74 -4.12 -20.04
CA LEU A 292 -53.59 -2.69 -19.75
C LEU A 292 -54.84 -2.11 -19.07
N ARG A 293 -56.04 -2.60 -19.43
CA ARG A 293 -57.29 -2.15 -18.81
C ARG A 293 -57.39 -2.62 -17.37
N ALA A 294 -57.03 -3.87 -17.09
CA ALA A 294 -56.99 -4.40 -15.73
C ALA A 294 -55.94 -3.69 -14.87
N LEU A 295 -54.74 -3.47 -15.42
CA LEU A 295 -53.65 -2.74 -14.75
C LEU A 295 -54.05 -1.29 -14.42
N ASN A 296 -54.60 -0.56 -15.39
CA ASN A 296 -55.05 0.81 -15.18
C ASN A 296 -56.16 0.89 -14.12
N ARG A 297 -57.07 -0.10 -14.09
CA ARG A 297 -58.13 -0.14 -13.07
C ARG A 297 -57.60 -0.48 -11.67
N SER A 298 -56.58 -1.32 -11.55
CA SER A 298 -56.00 -1.68 -10.26
C SER A 298 -55.05 -0.61 -9.71
N LEU A 299 -54.19 -0.04 -10.56
CA LEU A 299 -53.06 0.82 -10.18
C LEU A 299 -53.18 2.27 -10.67
N GLY A 300 -54.01 2.55 -11.68
CA GLY A 300 -54.02 3.84 -12.39
C GLY A 300 -54.41 5.05 -11.55
N GLY A 301 -55.17 4.88 -10.46
CA GLY A 301 -55.45 6.00 -9.54
C GLY A 301 -54.20 6.55 -8.80
N ARG A 302 -53.04 5.92 -8.98
CA ARG A 302 -51.75 6.33 -8.38
C ARG A 302 -50.83 7.09 -9.34
N TYR A 303 -51.02 6.93 -10.65
CA TYR A 303 -50.16 7.45 -11.72
C TYR A 303 -50.93 8.50 -12.51
#